data_AF-A0A7C7XP12-F1
#
_entry.id   AF-A0A7C7XP12-F1
#
_cell.length_a   1.000
_cell.length_b   1.000
_cell.length_c   1.000
_cell.angle_alpha   90.00
_cell.angle_beta   90.00
_cell.angle_gamma   90.00
#
_symmetry.space_group_name_H-M   'P 1'
#
loop_
_entity.id
_entity.type
_entity.pdbx_description
1 polymer ?
#
loop_
_entity_poly.entity_id
_entity_poly.type
_entity_poly.pdbx_seq_one_letter_code
_entity_poly.pdbx_strand_id
1 'polypeptide(L)'
;MESALKIDYVIENEELRLIALDSTRAGNPGGEITLAQAQWLNEKLTEEPSQPTLVFMHHPPINCGVLETDVDGFIGKELLGDVISSHDHIEKIICGHIHLPINTRWRGTVVSTAPSMGMQLALDLTLERESEFFLEAPAYQLHYWTPDKNLITHTVFVKSVDGPYLFEEQ
;
A
#
# COMPACT_ATOMS: atom_id res chain seq x y z
N MET A 1 -4.87 -10.83 -26.87
CA MET A 1 -5.62 -10.56 -25.62
C MET A 1 -5.66 -9.06 -25.48
N GLU A 2 -6.86 -8.50 -25.44
CA GLU A 2 -7.06 -7.09 -25.17
C GLU A 2 -6.55 -6.81 -23.75
N SER A 3 -5.62 -5.88 -23.60
CA SER A 3 -5.18 -5.41 -22.28
C SER A 3 -6.42 -4.96 -21.53
N ALA A 4 -6.73 -5.56 -20.38
CA ALA A 4 -7.80 -5.07 -19.53
C ALA A 4 -7.57 -3.58 -19.23
N LEU A 5 -8.63 -2.78 -19.25
CA LEU A 5 -8.57 -1.36 -18.93
C LEU A 5 -8.16 -1.22 -17.46
N LYS A 6 -7.06 -0.53 -17.20
CA LYS A 6 -6.61 -0.15 -15.86
C LYS A 6 -7.47 1.00 -15.33
N ILE A 7 -7.77 1.01 -14.04
CA ILE A 7 -8.52 2.07 -13.38
C ILE A 7 -7.59 2.88 -12.48
N ASP A 8 -7.07 3.99 -13.01
CA ASP A 8 -6.19 4.91 -12.29
C ASP A 8 -6.88 6.27 -12.13
N TYR A 9 -6.76 6.90 -10.96
CA TYR A 9 -7.40 8.18 -10.69
C TYR A 9 -6.71 8.98 -9.59
N VAL A 10 -7.05 10.27 -9.52
CA VAL A 10 -6.54 11.20 -8.52
C VAL A 10 -7.72 11.78 -7.74
N ILE A 11 -7.55 11.88 -6.43
CA ILE A 11 -8.41 12.68 -5.56
C ILE A 11 -7.60 13.91 -5.15
N GLU A 12 -8.00 15.05 -5.70
CA GLU A 12 -7.38 16.34 -5.38
C GLU A 12 -7.88 16.85 -4.02
N ASN A 13 -6.95 17.34 -3.21
CA ASN A 13 -7.21 17.96 -1.91
C ASN A 13 -6.07 18.95 -1.60
N GLU A 14 -6.41 20.10 -1.02
CA GLU A 14 -5.47 21.20 -0.73
C GLU A 14 -4.35 20.82 0.25
N GLU A 15 -4.55 19.82 1.12
CA GLU A 15 -3.57 19.45 2.15
C GLU A 15 -2.80 18.16 1.86
N LEU A 16 -3.46 17.15 1.30
CA LEU A 16 -2.87 15.83 1.02
C LEU A 16 -3.54 15.19 -0.19
N ARG A 17 -2.79 15.04 -1.28
CA ARG A 17 -3.28 14.47 -2.52
C ARG A 17 -3.26 12.94 -2.49
N LEU A 18 -4.25 12.30 -3.11
CA LEU A 18 -4.32 10.84 -3.18
C LEU A 18 -4.32 10.39 -4.65
N ILE A 19 -3.42 9.48 -5.00
CA ILE A 19 -3.37 8.84 -6.33
C ILE A 19 -3.61 7.35 -6.16
N ALA A 20 -4.57 6.79 -6.88
CA ALA A 20 -4.86 5.36 -6.89
C ALA A 20 -4.44 4.75 -8.23
N LEU A 21 -3.75 3.61 -8.18
CA LEU A 21 -3.29 2.84 -9.33
C LEU A 21 -3.87 1.43 -9.32
N ASP A 22 -4.37 0.98 -10.47
CA ASP A 22 -4.76 -0.40 -10.67
C ASP A 22 -3.54 -1.27 -10.98
N SER A 23 -3.04 -1.93 -9.95
CA SER A 23 -1.93 -2.88 -10.06
C SER A 23 -2.35 -4.31 -10.49
N THR A 24 -3.63 -4.57 -10.79
CA THR A 24 -4.13 -5.95 -11.02
C THR A 24 -3.78 -6.48 -12.41
N ARG A 25 -3.63 -7.81 -12.51
CA ARG A 25 -3.43 -8.52 -13.78
C ARG A 25 -4.50 -9.59 -13.97
N ALA A 26 -5.22 -9.54 -15.09
CA ALA A 26 -6.30 -10.47 -15.36
C ALA A 26 -5.79 -11.93 -15.33
N GLY A 27 -6.40 -12.76 -14.48
CA GLY A 27 -6.06 -14.17 -14.34
C GLY A 27 -4.72 -14.46 -13.67
N ASN A 28 -4.09 -13.46 -13.03
CA ASN A 28 -2.83 -13.66 -12.32
C ASN A 28 -2.83 -12.96 -10.94
N PRO A 29 -2.30 -13.63 -9.89
CA PRO A 29 -2.24 -13.07 -8.54
C PRO A 29 -1.16 -12.00 -8.33
N GLY A 30 -0.16 -11.90 -9.21
CA GLY A 30 0.91 -10.92 -9.14
C GLY A 30 0.54 -9.54 -9.68
N GLY A 31 1.28 -8.53 -9.23
CA GLY A 31 1.05 -7.13 -9.59
C GLY A 31 1.65 -6.72 -10.93
N GLU A 32 1.10 -5.67 -11.52
CA GLU A 32 1.64 -5.04 -12.73
C GLU A 32 1.34 -3.54 -12.78
N ILE A 33 2.40 -2.77 -13.05
CA ILE A 33 2.30 -1.40 -13.57
C ILE A 33 2.83 -1.39 -15.01
N THR A 34 1.99 -0.90 -15.92
CA THR A 34 2.37 -0.76 -17.33
C THR A 34 3.20 0.50 -17.55
N LEU A 35 3.90 0.58 -18.70
CA LEU A 35 4.60 1.80 -19.09
C LEU A 35 3.66 3.01 -19.18
N ALA A 36 2.45 2.83 -19.69
CA ALA A 36 1.45 3.90 -19.79
C ALA A 36 1.02 4.41 -18.40
N GLN A 37 0.81 3.51 -17.43
CA GLN A 37 0.50 3.89 -16.05
C GLN A 37 1.67 4.63 -15.38
N ALA A 38 2.91 4.19 -15.61
CA ALA A 38 4.09 4.87 -15.08
C ALA A 38 4.25 6.29 -15.66
N GLN A 39 4.04 6.45 -16.97
CA GLN A 39 4.05 7.76 -17.64
C GLN A 39 2.94 8.67 -17.08
N TRP A 40 1.71 8.15 -16.98
CA TRP A 40 0.58 8.88 -16.41
C TRP A 40 0.83 9.29 -14.97
N LEU A 41 1.36 8.40 -14.12
CA LEU A 41 1.71 8.72 -12.74
C LEU A 41 2.75 9.84 -12.68
N ASN A 42 3.79 9.76 -13.51
CA ASN A 42 4.83 10.79 -13.57
C ASN A 42 4.27 12.15 -14.00
N GLU A 43 3.39 12.18 -15.00
CA GLU A 43 2.69 13.39 -15.42
C GLU A 43 1.88 13.97 -14.26
N LYS A 44 1.10 13.15 -13.56
CA LYS A 44 0.30 13.59 -12.41
C LYS A 44 1.14 14.14 -11.28
N LEU A 45 2.23 13.49 -10.89
CA LEU A 45 3.12 13.99 -9.84
C LEU A 45 3.83 15.29 -10.26
N THR A 46 4.15 15.43 -11.56
CA THR A 46 4.78 16.66 -12.10
C THR A 46 3.84 17.86 -12.11
N GLU A 47 2.52 17.65 -12.21
CA GLU A 47 1.52 18.75 -12.15
C GLU A 47 1.56 19.50 -10.82
N GLU A 48 1.83 18.81 -9.70
CA GLU A 48 1.81 19.38 -8.34
C GLU A 48 3.06 18.98 -7.53
N PRO A 49 4.27 19.44 -7.91
CA PRO A 49 5.54 18.88 -7.45
C PRO A 49 5.90 19.18 -5.98
N SER A 50 5.06 19.95 -5.28
CA SER A 50 5.24 20.30 -3.87
C SER A 50 4.10 19.82 -2.97
N GLN A 51 3.07 19.19 -3.55
CA GLN A 51 1.89 18.74 -2.82
C GLN A 51 2.18 17.36 -2.20
N PRO A 52 2.12 17.20 -0.86
CA PRO A 52 2.25 15.90 -0.23
C PRO A 52 1.26 14.91 -0.84
N THR A 53 1.76 13.75 -1.25
CA THR A 53 0.96 12.78 -2.01
C THR A 53 1.07 11.37 -1.44
N LEU A 54 -0.09 10.71 -1.30
CA LEU A 54 -0.20 9.28 -1.06
C LEU A 54 -0.50 8.54 -2.36
N VAL A 55 0.20 7.44 -2.59
CA VAL A 55 -0.08 6.53 -3.70
C VAL A 55 -0.71 5.26 -3.13
N PHE A 56 -1.82 4.80 -3.71
CA PHE A 56 -2.53 3.59 -3.32
C PHE A 56 -2.53 2.58 -4.45
N MET A 57 -2.27 1.33 -4.14
CA MET A 57 -2.45 0.21 -5.08
C MET A 57 -2.65 -1.10 -4.32
N HIS A 58 -3.08 -2.16 -5.00
CA HIS A 58 -3.30 -3.45 -4.32
C HIS A 58 -1.98 -4.15 -3.97
N HIS A 59 -1.08 -4.32 -4.95
CA HIS A 59 0.13 -5.12 -4.81
C HIS A 59 1.34 -4.25 -4.42
N PRO A 60 2.16 -4.64 -3.42
CA PRO A 60 3.42 -3.97 -3.14
C PRO A 60 4.46 -4.23 -4.25
N PRO A 61 5.31 -3.26 -4.63
CA PRO A 61 6.25 -3.39 -5.74
C PRO A 61 7.59 -4.02 -5.30
N ILE A 62 7.53 -4.91 -4.31
CA ILE A 62 8.67 -5.47 -3.59
C ILE A 62 8.37 -6.90 -3.14
N ASN A 63 9.41 -7.67 -2.88
CA ASN A 63 9.31 -8.92 -2.15
C ASN A 63 9.14 -8.61 -0.67
N CYS A 64 8.08 -9.16 -0.08
CA CYS A 64 7.61 -8.85 1.26
C CYS A 64 8.01 -9.92 2.29
N GLY A 65 8.68 -11.00 1.88
CA GLY A 65 8.98 -12.12 2.75
C GLY A 65 7.77 -13.01 2.97
N VAL A 66 6.93 -13.16 1.94
CA VAL A 66 5.82 -14.11 1.88
C VAL A 66 5.98 -14.90 0.58
N LEU A 67 6.18 -16.22 0.71
CA LEU A 67 6.72 -17.06 -0.35
C LEU A 67 5.93 -16.96 -1.66
N GLU A 68 4.62 -17.20 -1.62
CA GLU A 68 3.76 -17.22 -2.80
C GLU A 68 3.69 -15.85 -3.47
N THR A 69 3.51 -14.78 -2.69
CA THR A 69 3.43 -13.42 -3.25
C THR A 69 4.76 -12.95 -3.83
N ASP A 70 5.87 -13.39 -3.23
CA ASP A 70 7.22 -13.08 -3.72
C ASP A 70 7.54 -13.86 -5.01
N VAL A 71 6.99 -15.06 -5.17
CA VAL A 71 7.07 -15.86 -6.41
C VAL A 71 6.20 -15.27 -7.51
N ASP A 72 4.98 -14.83 -7.19
CA ASP A 72 4.07 -14.19 -8.14
C ASP A 72 4.63 -12.88 -8.69
N GLY A 73 5.32 -12.13 -7.82
CA GLY A 73 6.13 -10.98 -8.15
C GLY A 73 5.35 -9.76 -8.65
N PHE A 74 6.08 -8.79 -9.19
CA PHE A 74 5.54 -7.52 -9.65
C PHE A 74 6.20 -7.09 -10.96
N ILE A 75 5.41 -6.99 -12.03
CA ILE A 75 5.86 -6.51 -13.34
C ILE A 75 5.87 -4.99 -13.35
N GLY A 76 6.93 -4.38 -13.90
CA GLY A 76 7.06 -2.93 -13.97
C GLY A 76 7.53 -2.26 -12.68
N LYS A 77 8.07 -3.02 -11.72
CA LYS A 77 8.62 -2.47 -10.46
C LYS A 77 9.70 -1.42 -10.67
N GLU A 78 10.54 -1.57 -11.71
CA GLU A 78 11.58 -0.59 -12.04
C GLU A 78 10.97 0.66 -12.67
N LEU A 79 9.99 0.52 -13.58
CA LEU A 79 9.26 1.66 -14.17
C LEU A 79 8.59 2.50 -13.08
N LEU A 80 7.88 1.85 -12.16
CA LEU A 80 7.29 2.54 -11.01
C LEU A 80 8.39 3.14 -10.12
N GLY A 81 9.44 2.39 -9.83
CA GLY A 81 10.53 2.83 -8.96
C GLY A 81 11.28 4.06 -9.47
N ASP A 82 11.45 4.19 -10.78
CA ASP A 82 12.08 5.35 -11.42
C ASP A 82 11.22 6.60 -11.28
N VAL A 83 9.90 6.47 -11.46
CA VAL A 83 8.94 7.56 -11.22
C VAL A 83 8.97 7.96 -9.74
N ILE A 84 8.79 7.02 -8.83
CA ILE A 84 8.75 7.30 -7.38
C ILE A 84 10.05 7.94 -6.89
N SER A 85 11.21 7.49 -7.38
CA SER A 85 12.51 8.07 -6.98
C SER A 85 12.71 9.52 -7.46
N SER A 86 11.92 9.97 -8.43
CA SER A 86 12.02 11.31 -9.02
C SER A 86 11.16 12.35 -8.30
N HIS A 87 10.31 11.94 -7.36
CA HIS A 87 9.33 12.79 -6.67
C HIS A 87 9.46 12.63 -5.15
N ASP A 88 10.04 13.63 -4.48
CA ASP A 88 10.33 13.61 -3.04
C ASP A 88 9.15 13.98 -2.13
N HIS A 89 8.06 14.49 -2.70
CA HIS A 89 6.82 14.84 -2.02
C HIS A 89 5.86 13.65 -1.83
N ILE A 90 6.28 12.43 -2.17
CA ILE A 90 5.50 11.21 -1.95
C ILE A 90 5.70 10.72 -0.51
N GLU A 91 4.67 10.87 0.31
CA GLU A 91 4.68 10.49 1.73
C GLU A 91 4.74 8.98 1.93
N LYS A 92 3.94 8.24 1.15
CA LYS A 92 3.80 6.79 1.29
C LYS A 92 3.14 6.15 0.08
N ILE A 93 3.53 4.90 -0.19
CA ILE A 93 2.79 3.96 -1.03
C ILE A 93 2.06 2.98 -0.11
N ILE A 94 0.74 2.95 -0.20
CA ILE A 94 -0.13 2.12 0.63
C ILE A 94 -0.68 0.96 -0.20
N CYS A 95 -0.47 -0.24 0.31
CA CYS A 95 -0.75 -1.51 -0.35
C CYS A 95 -1.66 -2.42 0.49
N GLY A 96 -2.27 -3.39 -0.19
CA GLY A 96 -2.97 -4.52 0.43
C GLY A 96 -2.20 -5.81 0.16
N HIS A 97 -2.91 -6.80 -0.37
CA HIS A 97 -2.41 -8.07 -0.91
C HIS A 97 -1.75 -9.05 0.08
N ILE A 98 -0.82 -8.57 0.92
CA ILE A 98 0.00 -9.42 1.79
C ILE A 98 -0.73 -9.88 3.06
N HIS A 99 -1.82 -9.19 3.44
CA HIS A 99 -2.61 -9.51 4.63
C HIS A 99 -1.78 -9.50 5.93
N LEU A 100 -0.64 -8.81 5.93
CA LEU A 100 0.22 -8.55 7.07
C LEU A 100 0.59 -7.07 7.08
N PRO A 101 0.76 -6.44 8.25
CA PRO A 101 1.27 -5.09 8.35
C PRO A 101 2.78 -5.06 8.09
N ILE A 102 3.21 -4.49 6.97
CA ILE A 102 4.62 -4.33 6.59
C ILE A 102 4.91 -2.84 6.43
N ASN A 103 6.13 -2.41 6.77
CA ASN A 103 6.65 -1.10 6.40
C ASN A 103 8.10 -1.27 5.94
N THR A 104 8.45 -0.67 4.81
CA THR A 104 9.84 -0.65 4.34
C THR A 104 10.13 0.61 3.53
N ARG A 105 11.40 1.03 3.52
CA ARG A 105 11.86 2.10 2.64
C ARG A 105 12.03 1.56 1.24
N TRP A 106 11.52 2.30 0.25
CA TRP A 106 11.64 1.93 -1.14
C TRP A 106 11.70 3.19 -2.01
N ARG A 107 12.76 3.31 -2.83
CA ARG A 107 12.85 4.33 -3.89
C ARG A 107 12.60 5.78 -3.40
N GLY A 108 13.10 6.11 -2.21
CA GLY A 108 12.97 7.45 -1.63
C GLY A 108 11.78 7.64 -0.68
N THR A 109 10.76 6.77 -0.72
CA THR A 109 9.57 6.82 0.15
C THR A 109 9.42 5.55 0.99
N VAL A 110 8.24 5.33 1.59
CA VAL A 110 7.87 4.14 2.36
C VAL A 110 6.76 3.38 1.65
N VAL A 111 6.93 2.07 1.49
CA VAL A 111 5.85 1.14 1.12
C VAL A 111 5.28 0.53 2.39
N SER A 112 3.96 0.44 2.50
CA SER A 112 3.28 -0.21 3.62
C SER A 112 2.11 -1.04 3.17
N THR A 113 1.94 -2.21 3.78
CA THR A 113 0.76 -3.05 3.59
C THR A 113 -0.14 -2.98 4.81
N ALA A 114 -1.46 -2.99 4.59
CA ALA A 114 -2.44 -3.07 5.68
C ALA A 114 -2.67 -4.54 6.12
N PRO A 115 -3.02 -4.76 7.40
CA PRO A 115 -3.56 -6.04 7.83
C PRO A 115 -4.87 -6.37 7.09
N SER A 116 -5.26 -7.64 7.10
CA SER A 116 -6.52 -8.09 6.53
C SER A 116 -7.72 -7.85 7.45
N MET A 117 -8.87 -7.57 6.84
CA MET A 117 -10.17 -7.58 7.52
C MET A 117 -10.77 -8.99 7.66
N GLY A 118 -10.12 -10.01 7.09
CA GLY A 118 -10.52 -11.41 7.13
C GLY A 118 -9.35 -12.33 7.46
N MET A 119 -8.88 -13.09 6.47
CA MET A 119 -7.75 -14.02 6.64
C MET A 119 -6.44 -13.26 6.83
N GLN A 120 -5.73 -13.49 7.93
CA GLN A 120 -4.38 -12.98 8.19
C GLN A 120 -3.37 -14.06 7.84
N LEU A 121 -2.32 -13.75 7.07
CA LEU A 121 -1.29 -14.75 6.80
C LEU A 121 -0.46 -15.05 8.05
N ALA A 122 0.01 -16.28 8.18
CA ALA A 122 1.03 -16.64 9.15
C ALA A 122 2.39 -16.12 8.67
N LEU A 123 3.10 -15.36 9.49
CA LEU A 123 4.45 -14.90 9.16
C LEU A 123 5.46 -16.04 9.31
N ASP A 124 6.07 -16.45 8.20
CA ASP A 124 7.20 -17.37 8.18
C ASP A 124 8.33 -16.82 7.30
N LEU A 125 9.34 -16.23 7.94
CA LEU A 125 10.50 -15.66 7.25
C LEU A 125 11.54 -16.70 6.80
N THR A 126 11.34 -18.00 7.09
CA THR A 126 12.18 -19.05 6.51
C THR A 126 11.92 -19.20 5.02
N LEU A 127 10.69 -18.88 4.57
CA LEU A 127 10.22 -19.05 3.19
C LEU A 127 10.30 -20.51 2.69
N GLU A 128 10.29 -21.48 3.62
CA GLU A 128 10.41 -22.90 3.29
C GLU A 128 9.05 -23.64 3.28
N ARG A 129 8.00 -23.00 3.79
CA ARG A 129 6.66 -23.55 3.93
C ARG A 129 5.66 -22.79 3.08
N GLU A 130 4.61 -23.49 2.66
CA GLU A 130 3.44 -22.88 2.02
C GLU A 130 2.76 -21.90 2.99
N SER A 131 2.17 -20.83 2.44
CA SER A 131 1.44 -19.82 3.20
C SER A 131 0.26 -20.43 3.94
N GLU A 132 0.26 -20.25 5.26
CA GLU A 132 -0.86 -20.55 6.15
C GLU A 132 -1.59 -19.25 6.52
N PHE A 133 -2.82 -19.37 7.02
CA PHE A 133 -3.58 -18.21 7.47
C PHE A 133 -4.40 -18.49 8.73
N PHE A 134 -4.70 -17.42 9.47
CA PHE A 134 -5.58 -17.42 10.63
C PHE A 134 -6.83 -16.58 10.36
N LEU A 135 -7.94 -16.98 10.99
CA LEU A 135 -9.17 -16.20 11.06
C LEU A 135 -9.22 -15.46 12.41
N GLU A 136 -8.39 -14.44 12.56
CA GLU A 136 -8.31 -13.63 13.78
C GLU A 136 -9.22 -12.39 13.73
N ALA A 137 -9.15 -11.57 14.79
CA ALA A 137 -9.81 -10.28 14.84
C ALA A 137 -9.38 -9.41 13.63
N PRO A 138 -10.31 -8.92 12.82
CA PRO A 138 -10.03 -8.02 11.71
C PRO A 138 -9.22 -6.81 12.17
N ALA A 139 -8.38 -6.25 11.31
CA ALA A 139 -7.73 -4.98 11.58
C ALA A 139 -7.64 -4.15 10.31
N TYR A 140 -7.56 -2.84 10.48
CA TYR A 140 -7.36 -1.87 9.39
C TYR A 140 -6.32 -0.84 9.78
N GLN A 141 -5.79 -0.12 8.78
CA GLN A 141 -4.95 1.05 9.01
C GLN A 141 -5.78 2.33 8.87
N LEU A 142 -5.70 3.19 9.88
CA LEU A 142 -6.25 4.54 9.86
C LEU A 142 -5.10 5.53 9.64
N HIS A 143 -5.18 6.31 8.56
CA HIS A 143 -4.19 7.33 8.24
C HIS A 143 -4.71 8.70 8.67
N TYR A 144 -3.95 9.38 9.52
CA TYR A 144 -4.27 10.70 10.05
C TYR A 144 -3.23 11.71 9.56
N TRP A 145 -3.69 12.66 8.74
CA TRP A 145 -2.91 13.82 8.34
C TRP A 145 -3.07 14.92 9.39
N THR A 146 -1.97 15.26 10.07
CA THR A 146 -1.98 16.25 11.16
C THR A 146 -1.86 17.69 10.64
N PRO A 147 -2.27 18.70 11.43
CA PRO A 147 -2.03 20.12 11.08
C PRO A 147 -0.55 20.47 10.85
N ASP A 148 0.37 19.75 11.50
CA ASP A 148 1.83 19.90 11.32
C ASP A 148 2.36 19.16 10.08
N LYS A 149 1.47 18.66 9.21
CA LYS A 149 1.78 17.93 7.97
C LYS A 149 2.57 16.63 8.19
N ASN A 150 2.30 15.96 9.30
CA ASN A 150 2.76 14.59 9.52
C ASN A 150 1.68 13.58 9.12
N LEU A 151 2.07 12.52 8.41
CA LEU A 151 1.25 11.34 8.19
C LEU A 151 1.44 10.33 9.32
N ILE A 152 0.42 10.15 10.15
CA ILE A 152 0.39 9.13 11.20
C ILE A 152 -0.47 7.95 10.74
N THR A 153 0.04 6.72 10.88
CA THR A 153 -0.73 5.50 10.57
C THR A 153 -0.97 4.68 11.84
N HIS A 154 -2.22 4.49 12.21
CA HIS A 154 -2.63 3.63 13.32
C HIS A 154 -3.13 2.29 12.80
N THR A 155 -2.61 1.19 13.34
CA THR A 155 -3.23 -0.14 13.14
C THR A 155 -4.31 -0.34 14.20
N VAL A 156 -5.56 -0.44 13.76
CA VAL A 156 -6.73 -0.57 14.63
C VAL A 156 -7.29 -1.99 14.51
N PHE A 157 -7.32 -2.70 15.63
CA PHE A 157 -7.93 -4.03 15.72
C PHE A 157 -9.43 -3.90 16.02
N VAL A 158 -10.25 -4.58 15.23
CA VAL A 158 -11.69 -4.70 15.41
C VAL A 158 -11.95 -5.84 16.39
N LYS A 159 -12.12 -5.48 17.67
CA LYS A 159 -12.44 -6.41 18.74
C LYS A 159 -13.72 -5.95 19.43
N SER A 160 -14.53 -6.91 19.91
CA SER A 160 -15.53 -6.58 20.93
C SER A 160 -14.77 -6.33 22.24
N VAL A 161 -14.72 -5.08 22.71
CA VAL A 161 -14.05 -4.70 23.95
C VAL A 161 -14.97 -3.84 24.81
N ASP A 162 -14.90 -4.02 26.14
CA ASP A 162 -15.55 -3.14 27.11
C ASP A 162 -14.77 -1.82 27.25
N GLY A 163 -15.48 -0.71 27.46
CA GLY A 163 -14.91 0.65 27.50
C GLY A 163 -15.39 1.54 26.33
N PRO A 164 -14.68 2.64 25.98
CA PRO A 164 -13.46 3.12 26.62
C PRO A 164 -13.73 3.60 28.06
N TYR A 165 -12.76 3.36 28.94
CA TYR A 165 -12.71 3.97 30.27
C TYR A 165 -11.86 5.25 30.19
N LEU A 166 -12.24 6.30 30.90
CA LEU A 166 -11.45 7.53 30.96
C LEU A 166 -10.17 7.27 31.79
N PHE A 167 -9.04 7.77 31.30
CA PHE A 167 -7.74 7.60 31.96
C PHE A 167 -7.67 8.33 33.31
N GLU A 168 -8.42 9.43 33.46
CA GLU A 168 -8.40 10.31 34.63
C GLU A 168 -9.36 9.89 35.77
N GLU A 169 -10.06 8.75 35.63
CA GLU A 169 -10.92 8.21 36.71
C GLU A 169 -10.30 6.95 37.34
N GLN A 170 -9.06 7.06 37.85
CA GLN A 170 -8.45 6.12 38.79
C GLN A 170 -7.84 6.82 40.01
#